data_AF-A0A4Y2DR24-F1
#
_entry.id   AF-A0A4Y2DR24-F1
#
_cell.length_a   1.000
_cell.length_b   1.000
_cell.length_c   1.000
_cell.angle_alpha   90.00
_cell.angle_beta   90.00
_cell.angle_gamma   90.00
#
_symmetry.space_group_name_H-M   'P 1'
#
loop_
_entity.id
_entity.type
_entity.pdbx_description
1 polymer ?
#
loop_
_entity_poly.entity_id
_entity_poly.type
_entity_poly.pdbx_seq_one_letter_code
_entity_poly.pdbx_strand_id
1 'polypeptide(L)'
;MFCNILVSKWLHPKNKRKLFIEFKCATQGQRKFRTTYNRSPSSRPTIYEWHVRFMTTGNVMPKPKSGRPTRSYDDVKRIQKTFRRSPLKSIRSAASHLQIPRSTVLDVVHKK
;
A
#
# COMPACT_ATOMS: atom_id res chain seq x y z
N MET A 1 -19.78 -29.22 9.27
CA MET A 1 -19.17 -27.93 9.67
C MET A 1 -19.23 -26.96 8.50
N PHE A 2 -19.94 -25.84 8.61
CA PHE A 2 -20.00 -24.83 7.55
C PHE A 2 -18.80 -23.89 7.68
N CYS A 3 -17.88 -23.95 6.72
CA CYS A 3 -16.72 -23.07 6.68
C CYS A 3 -17.10 -21.79 5.92
N ASN A 4 -17.62 -20.80 6.63
CA ASN A 4 -17.85 -19.47 6.07
C ASN A 4 -16.50 -18.86 5.66
N ILE A 5 -16.38 -18.42 4.41
CA ILE A 5 -15.18 -17.85 3.83
C ILE A 5 -15.46 -16.41 3.40
N LEU A 6 -14.68 -15.48 3.94
CA LEU A 6 -14.69 -14.07 3.56
C LEU A 6 -13.58 -13.82 2.53
N VAL A 7 -13.98 -13.62 1.28
CA VAL A 7 -13.06 -13.32 0.16
C VAL A 7 -13.05 -11.82 -0.10
N SER A 8 -11.91 -11.16 0.12
CA SER A 8 -11.77 -9.71 -0.08
C SER A 8 -10.63 -9.36 -1.07
N LYS A 9 -10.96 -8.95 -2.30
CA LYS A 9 -10.03 -8.21 -3.18
C LYS A 9 -10.71 -7.35 -4.27
N TRP A 10 -10.09 -6.19 -4.54
CA TRP A 10 -10.58 -4.96 -5.22
C TRP A 10 -10.42 -4.95 -6.77
N LEU A 11 -10.72 -3.92 -7.59
CA LEU A 11 -10.95 -2.47 -7.38
C LEU A 11 -11.72 -1.75 -8.52
N HIS A 12 -12.43 -0.64 -8.20
CA HIS A 12 -12.63 0.52 -9.10
C HIS A 12 -12.65 1.82 -8.24
N PRO A 13 -12.03 2.95 -8.65
CA PRO A 13 -11.67 4.02 -7.71
C PRO A 13 -12.79 4.98 -7.28
N LYS A 14 -13.98 4.93 -7.89
CA LYS A 14 -15.04 5.95 -7.71
C LYS A 14 -16.14 5.63 -6.68
N ASN A 15 -16.20 4.44 -6.08
CA ASN A 15 -17.27 4.10 -5.13
C ASN A 15 -16.76 3.28 -3.93
N LYS A 16 -16.70 3.92 -2.75
CA LYS A 16 -16.32 3.30 -1.46
C LYS A 16 -17.44 2.43 -0.86
N ARG A 17 -18.08 1.56 -1.64
CA ARG A 17 -19.07 0.61 -1.11
C ARG A 17 -18.39 -0.72 -0.77
N LYS A 18 -18.25 -0.96 0.53
CA LYS A 18 -17.64 -2.16 1.13
C LYS A 18 -18.58 -3.36 0.94
N LEU A 19 -18.54 -3.97 -0.25
CA LEU A 19 -19.39 -5.11 -0.58
C LEU A 19 -18.85 -6.38 0.08
N PHE A 20 -19.25 -6.60 1.33
CA PHE A 20 -19.10 -7.89 1.98
C PHE A 20 -19.95 -8.93 1.25
N ILE A 21 -19.35 -10.06 0.89
CA ILE A 21 -20.08 -11.25 0.44
C ILE A 21 -19.55 -12.41 1.27
N GLU A 22 -20.37 -12.87 2.21
CA GLU A 22 -20.14 -14.14 2.90
C GLU A 22 -20.37 -15.30 1.92
N PHE A 23 -19.42 -16.22 1.85
CA PHE A 23 -19.55 -17.44 1.06
C PHE A 23 -19.54 -18.65 2.00
N LYS A 24 -20.48 -19.58 1.86
CA LYS A 24 -20.54 -20.80 2.70
C LYS A 24 -19.44 -21.81 2.37
N CYS A 25 -18.71 -21.63 1.26
CA CYS A 25 -17.52 -22.40 0.90
C CYS A 25 -16.72 -21.77 -0.26
N ALA A 26 -15.49 -22.24 -0.49
CA ALA A 26 -14.61 -21.74 -1.56
C ALA A 26 -15.22 -21.92 -2.96
N THR A 27 -15.93 -23.02 -3.21
CA THR A 27 -16.61 -23.28 -4.50
C THR A 27 -17.65 -22.20 -4.82
N GLN A 28 -18.41 -21.75 -3.81
CA GLN A 28 -19.42 -20.70 -3.98
C GLN A 28 -18.77 -19.35 -4.28
N GLY A 29 -17.67 -19.02 -3.59
CA GLY A 29 -16.85 -17.85 -3.87
C GLY A 29 -16.29 -17.86 -5.30
N GLN A 30 -15.70 -18.96 -5.73
CA GLN A 30 -15.16 -19.13 -7.09
C GLN A 30 -16.25 -19.00 -8.17
N ARG A 31 -17.42 -19.61 -7.98
CA ARG A 31 -18.56 -19.51 -8.92
C ARG A 31 -19.07 -18.07 -9.04
N LYS A 32 -19.33 -17.39 -7.91
CA LYS A 32 -19.83 -16.01 -7.93
C LYS A 32 -18.79 -15.01 -8.47
N PHE A 33 -17.51 -15.22 -8.20
CA PHE A 33 -16.42 -14.43 -8.79
C PHE A 33 -16.42 -14.55 -10.33
N ARG A 34 -16.57 -15.77 -10.86
CA ARG A 34 -16.68 -15.99 -12.32
C ARG A 34 -17.88 -15.23 -12.91
N THR A 35 -19.07 -15.36 -12.31
CA THR A 35 -20.27 -14.68 -12.83
C THR A 35 -20.23 -13.16 -12.72
N THR A 36 -19.60 -12.60 -11.69
CA THR A 36 -19.59 -11.15 -11.45
C THR A 36 -18.47 -10.43 -12.21
N TYR A 37 -17.31 -11.07 -12.40
CA TYR A 37 -16.13 -10.41 -12.96
C TYR A 37 -15.64 -11.02 -14.28
N ASN A 38 -16.26 -12.10 -14.76
CA ASN A 38 -15.88 -12.86 -15.96
C ASN A 38 -14.37 -13.18 -16.04
N ARG A 39 -13.79 -13.58 -14.90
CA ARG A 39 -12.35 -13.88 -14.75
C ARG A 39 -12.13 -15.22 -14.05
N SER A 40 -10.96 -15.82 -14.27
CA SER A 40 -10.51 -16.99 -13.53
C SER A 40 -10.40 -16.64 -12.03
N PRO A 41 -11.05 -17.40 -11.13
CA PRO A 41 -11.00 -17.14 -9.71
C PRO A 41 -9.69 -17.67 -9.12
N SER A 42 -9.26 -17.09 -7.99
CA SER A 42 -8.09 -17.57 -7.25
C SER A 42 -8.26 -19.03 -6.79
N SER A 43 -7.14 -19.70 -6.56
CA SER A 43 -7.11 -21.10 -6.11
C SER A 43 -7.76 -21.27 -4.72
N ARG A 44 -8.25 -22.49 -4.43
CA ARG A 44 -8.88 -22.80 -3.13
C ARG A 44 -7.93 -22.53 -1.95
N PRO A 45 -6.63 -22.91 -1.96
CA PRO A 45 -5.71 -22.59 -0.87
C PRO A 45 -5.57 -21.08 -0.61
N THR A 46 -5.41 -20.26 -1.66
CA THR A 46 -5.33 -18.80 -1.53
C THR A 46 -6.62 -18.19 -0.95
N ILE A 47 -7.77 -18.75 -1.28
CA ILE A 47 -9.07 -18.34 -0.72
C ILE A 47 -9.14 -18.63 0.79
N TYR A 48 -8.64 -19.78 1.26
CA TYR A 48 -8.54 -20.09 2.69
C TYR A 48 -7.50 -19.22 3.41
N GLU A 49 -6.33 -18.98 2.81
CA GLU A 49 -5.29 -18.09 3.34
C GLU A 49 -5.85 -16.67 3.60
N TRP A 50 -6.62 -16.13 2.64
CA TRP A 50 -7.26 -14.82 2.81
C TRP A 50 -8.30 -14.81 3.92
N HIS A 51 -9.10 -15.87 4.07
CA HIS A 51 -10.05 -15.99 5.17
C HIS A 51 -9.34 -16.01 6.54
N VAL A 52 -8.31 -16.83 6.71
CA VAL A 52 -7.52 -16.89 7.96
C VAL A 52 -6.91 -15.51 8.27
N ARG A 53 -6.26 -14.88 7.28
CA ARG A 53 -5.68 -13.53 7.44
C ARG A 53 -6.71 -12.47 7.81
N PHE A 54 -7.91 -12.55 7.24
CA PHE A 54 -9.02 -11.67 7.62
C PHE A 54 -9.44 -11.88 9.07
N MET A 55 -9.64 -13.12 9.50
CA MET A 55 -10.04 -13.42 10.88
C MET A 55 -8.97 -13.02 11.91
N THR A 56 -7.68 -13.16 11.58
CA THR A 56 -6.58 -12.80 12.49
C THR A 56 -6.26 -11.31 12.52
N THR A 57 -6.32 -10.61 11.37
CA THR A 57 -5.80 -9.22 11.22
C THR A 57 -6.89 -8.19 10.89
N GLY A 58 -8.14 -8.62 10.64
CA GLY A 58 -9.20 -7.79 10.07
C GLY A 58 -8.93 -7.33 8.63
N ASN A 59 -7.86 -7.80 7.99
CA ASN A 59 -7.36 -7.28 6.72
C ASN A 59 -6.73 -8.38 5.84
N VAL A 60 -7.21 -8.49 4.60
CA VAL A 60 -6.67 -9.40 3.57
C VAL A 60 -5.53 -8.77 2.76
N MET A 61 -5.38 -7.44 2.80
CA MET A 61 -4.34 -6.76 2.04
C MET A 61 -2.94 -7.26 2.44
N PRO A 62 -2.00 -7.40 1.50
CA PRO A 62 -0.60 -7.56 1.86
C PRO A 62 -0.16 -6.33 2.68
N LYS A 63 0.69 -6.56 3.69
CA LYS A 63 1.42 -5.47 4.34
C LYS A 63 2.20 -4.69 3.26
N PRO A 64 2.41 -3.37 3.43
CA PRO A 64 3.29 -2.62 2.54
C PRO A 64 4.62 -3.37 2.40
N LYS A 65 5.07 -3.62 1.16
CA LYS A 65 6.37 -4.26 0.94
C LYS A 65 7.45 -3.36 1.57
N SER A 66 8.35 -3.94 2.34
CA SER A 66 9.58 -3.27 2.77
C SER A 66 10.43 -2.99 1.53
N GLY A 67 10.24 -1.81 0.94
CA GLY A 67 11.09 -1.31 -0.14
C GLY A 67 12.48 -0.92 0.39
N ARG A 68 13.32 -0.39 -0.51
CA ARG A 68 14.57 0.28 -0.11
C ARG A 68 14.24 1.30 1.00
N PRO A 69 14.98 1.30 2.13
CA PRO A 69 14.69 2.23 3.22
C PRO A 69 14.67 3.66 2.69
N THR A 70 13.58 4.37 2.98
CA THR A 70 13.48 5.80 2.68
C THR A 70 14.50 6.55 3.54
N ARG A 71 14.97 7.70 3.03
CA ARG A 71 15.94 8.62 3.64
C ARG A 71 15.81 8.72 5.16
N SER A 72 16.94 8.89 5.86
CA SER A 72 16.92 9.20 7.29
C SER A 72 15.98 10.37 7.56
N TYR A 73 15.14 10.22 8.60
CA TYR A 73 14.24 11.26 9.06
C TYR A 73 15.00 12.55 9.39
N ASP A 74 16.22 12.42 9.94
CA ASP A 74 17.08 13.55 10.25
C ASP A 74 17.56 14.28 9.00
N ASP A 75 17.88 13.57 7.91
CA ASP A 75 18.28 14.20 6.65
C ASP A 75 17.14 15.05 6.08
N VAL A 76 15.92 14.50 6.09
CA VAL A 76 14.70 15.22 5.67
C VAL A 76 14.50 16.46 6.53
N LYS A 77 14.62 16.33 7.85
CA LYS A 77 14.48 17.43 8.82
C LYS A 77 15.56 18.51 8.64
N ARG A 78 16.82 18.12 8.37
CA ARG A 78 17.93 19.04 8.06
C ARG A 78 17.68 19.81 6.76
N ILE A 79 17.23 19.13 5.70
CA ILE A 79 16.88 19.76 4.42
C ILE A 79 15.74 20.78 4.63
N GLN A 80 14.62 20.35 5.22
CA GLN A 80 13.46 21.22 5.49
C GLN A 80 13.82 22.42 6.35
N LYS A 81 14.62 22.26 7.42
CA LYS A 81 15.11 23.37 8.25
C LYS A 81 15.96 24.37 7.45
N THR A 82 16.74 23.89 6.49
CA THR A 82 17.60 24.73 5.66
C THR A 82 16.79 25.61 4.70
N PHE A 83 15.81 25.04 4.00
CA PHE A 83 14.92 25.79 3.12
C PHE A 83 13.93 26.68 3.90
N ARG A 84 13.50 26.26 5.10
CA ARG A 84 12.69 27.13 6.00
C ARG A 84 13.47 28.36 6.48
N ARG A 85 14.80 28.27 6.63
CA ARG A 85 15.66 29.41 6.98
C ARG A 85 16.01 30.29 5.77
N SER A 86 16.11 29.71 4.57
CA SER A 86 16.41 30.43 3.34
C SER A 86 15.72 29.77 2.15
N PRO A 87 14.50 30.22 1.77
CA PRO A 87 13.71 29.55 0.75
C PRO A 87 14.31 29.68 -0.66
N LEU A 88 15.07 30.75 -0.91
CA LEU A 88 15.76 31.00 -2.18
C LEU A 88 17.11 30.27 -2.31
N LYS A 89 17.55 29.50 -1.29
CA LYS A 89 18.85 28.82 -1.32
C LYS A 89 18.85 27.72 -2.38
N SER A 90 19.85 27.73 -3.27
CA SER A 90 19.89 26.74 -4.36
C SER A 90 20.09 25.31 -3.85
N ILE A 91 19.48 24.33 -4.53
CA ILE A 91 19.59 22.90 -4.19
C ILE A 91 21.06 22.44 -4.16
N ARG A 92 21.92 22.97 -5.06
CA ARG A 92 23.36 22.69 -5.08
C ARG A 92 24.05 23.22 -3.82
N SER A 93 23.74 24.45 -3.39
CA SER A 93 24.29 25.04 -2.17
C SER A 93 23.80 24.33 -0.91
N ALA A 94 22.53 23.94 -0.85
CA ALA A 94 21.97 23.17 0.26
C ALA A 94 22.59 21.76 0.37
N ALA A 95 22.77 21.07 -0.76
CA ALA A 95 23.41 19.75 -0.82
C ALA A 95 24.85 19.79 -0.29
N SER A 96 25.66 20.74 -0.78
CA SER A 96 27.05 20.93 -0.31
C SER A 96 27.12 21.30 1.17
N HIS A 97 26.30 22.25 1.63
CA HIS A 97 26.26 22.67 3.04
C HIS A 97 25.84 21.55 4.01
N LEU A 98 24.97 20.64 3.58
CA LEU A 98 24.49 19.54 4.43
C LEU A 98 25.29 18.24 4.29
N GLN A 99 26.25 18.17 3.36
CA GLN A 99 26.94 16.95 2.94
C GLN A 99 25.94 15.83 2.55
N ILE A 100 24.87 16.20 1.84
CA ILE A 100 23.82 15.28 1.37
C ILE A 100 23.82 15.23 -0.16
N PRO A 101 23.67 14.06 -0.82
CA PRO A 101 23.58 13.96 -2.27
C PRO A 101 22.51 14.87 -2.88
N ARG A 102 22.83 15.54 -3.99
CA ARG A 102 21.94 16.52 -4.64
C ARG A 102 20.57 15.93 -5.01
N SER A 103 20.51 14.67 -5.41
CA SER A 103 19.27 13.92 -5.69
C SER A 103 18.38 13.78 -4.45
N THR A 104 18.96 13.45 -3.30
CA THR A 104 18.26 13.39 -2.01
C THR A 104 17.65 14.74 -1.64
N VAL A 105 18.37 15.85 -1.84
CA VAL A 105 17.84 17.19 -1.58
C VAL A 105 16.73 17.57 -2.57
N LEU A 106 16.96 17.37 -3.87
CA LEU A 106 15.99 17.63 -4.94
C LEU A 106 14.65 16.93 -4.66
N ASP A 107 14.69 15.64 -4.39
CA ASP A 107 13.50 14.84 -4.15
C ASP A 107 12.81 15.14 -2.81
N VAL A 108 13.49 15.72 -1.81
CA VAL A 108 12.84 16.18 -0.56
C VAL A 108 12.15 17.53 -0.77
N VAL A 109 12.72 18.40 -1.62
CA VAL A 109 12.12 19.69 -1.96
C VAL A 109 10.93 19.52 -2.93
N HIS A 110 10.97 18.52 -3.82
CA HIS A 110 9.93 18.30 -4.84
C HIS A 110 8.86 17.25 -4.47
N LYS A 111 9.06 16.40 -3.45
CA LYS A 111 7.98 15.55 -2.93
C LYS A 111 7.01 16.40 -2.10
N LYS A 112 5.79 16.54 -2.62
CA LYS A 112 4.59 16.87 -1.83
C LYS A 112 4.02 15.62 -1.18
#